data_AF-A0A2X4TXT4-F1
#
_entry.id   AF-A0A2X4TXT4-F1
#
_cell.length_a   1.000
_cell.length_b   1.000
_cell.length_c   1.000
_cell.angle_alpha   90.00
_cell.angle_beta   90.00
_cell.angle_gamma   90.00
#
_symmetry.space_group_name_H-M   'P 1'
#
loop_
_entity.id
_entity.type
_entity.pdbx_description
1 polymer ?
#
loop_
_entity_poly.entity_id
_entity_poly.type
_entity_poly.pdbx_seq_one_letter_code
_entity_poly.pdbx_strand_id
1 'polypeptide(L)'
;MHFRLSDDSPLSKGRNVFDTSYLFDFRDWGIVNTYDTGDAKNVSGNLNITADFFPMIFINHMFKEATLRLFGGDTNYDKWSRHYRLSNTKNIHLYPFVHIDKSVILESPNPPPGNITALYPDGTRDDIPGIIPDYNKLLSMK
;
A
#
# COMPACT_ATOMS: atom_id res chain seq x y z
N MET A 1 -10.02 -0.90 -9.65
CA MET A 1 -8.97 -1.77 -10.21
C MET A 1 -8.16 -2.31 -9.06
N HIS A 2 -7.91 -3.62 -9.05
CA HIS A 2 -7.17 -4.30 -7.98
C HIS A 2 -5.97 -5.03 -8.57
N PHE A 3 -4.87 -5.08 -7.82
CA PHE A 3 -3.67 -5.82 -8.18
C PHE A 3 -2.95 -6.30 -6.92
N ARG A 4 -2.31 -7.46 -7.02
CA ARG A 4 -1.54 -8.07 -5.94
C ARG A 4 -0.39 -8.89 -6.51
N LEU A 5 0.54 -9.30 -5.64
CA LEU A 5 1.55 -10.28 -6.02
C LEU A 5 0.89 -11.65 -6.25
N SER A 6 1.40 -12.41 -7.23
CA SER A 6 0.94 -13.78 -7.48
C SER A 6 1.16 -14.65 -6.25
N ASP A 7 0.25 -15.57 -5.99
CA ASP A 7 0.37 -16.56 -4.90
C ASP A 7 1.58 -17.49 -5.12
N ASP A 8 2.03 -17.64 -6.38
CA ASP A 8 3.21 -18.43 -6.77
C ASP A 8 4.54 -17.68 -6.52
N SER A 9 4.51 -16.39 -6.15
CA SER A 9 5.73 -15.64 -5.86
C SER A 9 6.41 -16.20 -4.60
N PRO A 10 7.77 -16.30 -4.57
CA PRO A 10 8.49 -16.63 -3.36
C PRO A 10 8.15 -15.71 -2.17
N LEU A 11 7.81 -14.45 -2.45
CA LEU A 11 7.37 -13.50 -1.41
C LEU A 11 5.95 -13.77 -0.90
N SER A 12 5.11 -14.50 -1.63
CA SER A 12 3.73 -14.78 -1.22
C SER A 12 3.60 -16.08 -0.40
N LYS A 13 4.58 -16.98 -0.50
CA LYS A 13 4.52 -18.29 0.13
C LYS A 13 4.35 -18.19 1.66
N GLY A 14 3.27 -18.79 2.16
CA GLY A 14 2.94 -18.81 3.59
C GLY A 14 2.40 -17.48 4.13
N ARG A 15 1.96 -16.56 3.26
CA ARG A 15 1.42 -15.26 3.64
C ARG A 15 0.04 -15.03 3.03
N ASN A 16 -0.83 -14.37 3.78
CA ASN A 16 -2.11 -13.89 3.25
C ASN A 16 -1.86 -12.63 2.40
N VAL A 17 -2.09 -12.72 1.09
CA VAL A 17 -1.81 -11.63 0.14
C VAL A 17 -3.05 -10.75 -0.05
N PHE A 18 -2.91 -9.47 0.27
CA PHE A 18 -3.97 -8.46 0.11
C PHE A 18 -3.83 -7.67 -1.18
N ASP A 19 -4.99 -7.34 -1.77
CA ASP A 19 -5.06 -6.47 -2.93
C ASP A 19 -4.64 -5.04 -2.62
N THR A 20 -4.03 -4.43 -3.63
CA THR A 20 -3.80 -3.00 -3.71
C THR A 20 -4.70 -2.43 -4.78
N SER A 21 -5.36 -1.33 -4.47
CA SER A 21 -6.54 -0.90 -5.23
C SER A 21 -6.43 0.56 -5.66
N TYR A 22 -7.00 0.84 -6.82
CA TYR A 22 -7.39 2.17 -7.27
C TYR A 22 -8.90 2.21 -7.42
N LEU A 23 -9.52 3.29 -6.95
CA LEU A 23 -10.94 3.55 -7.12
C LEU A 23 -11.14 4.71 -8.09
N PHE A 24 -11.93 4.48 -9.14
CA PHE A 24 -12.27 5.48 -10.14
C PHE A 24 -13.78 5.70 -10.12
N ASP A 25 -14.21 6.82 -9.54
CA ASP A 25 -15.60 7.24 -9.47
C ASP A 25 -15.93 8.12 -10.68
N PHE A 26 -16.72 7.59 -11.62
CA PHE A 26 -17.08 8.27 -12.86
C PHE A 26 -18.38 9.08 -12.77
N ARG A 27 -19.16 8.95 -11.69
CA ARG A 27 -20.55 9.45 -11.65
C ARG A 27 -20.95 10.11 -10.33
N ASP A 28 -19.97 10.42 -9.47
CA ASP A 28 -20.21 11.01 -8.14
C ASP A 28 -21.25 10.21 -7.35
N TRP A 29 -21.08 8.88 -7.34
CA TRP A 29 -22.02 7.98 -6.66
C TRP A 29 -21.87 8.01 -5.13
N GLY A 30 -21.04 8.90 -4.60
CA GLY A 30 -20.74 8.94 -3.17
C GLY A 30 -20.20 7.60 -2.67
N ILE A 31 -19.43 6.88 -3.50
CA ILE A 31 -18.89 5.57 -3.12
C ILE A 31 -18.05 5.76 -1.86
N VAL A 32 -18.50 5.13 -0.78
CA VAL A 32 -17.77 5.07 0.48
C VAL A 32 -16.48 4.28 0.21
N ASN A 33 -15.35 4.81 0.68
CA ASN A 33 -14.03 4.18 0.54
C ASN A 33 -14.04 2.78 1.20
N THR A 34 -14.28 1.75 0.40
CA THR A 34 -14.42 0.35 0.84
C THR A 34 -13.20 -0.51 0.54
N TYR A 35 -12.14 0.09 -0.04
CA TYR A 35 -10.99 -0.62 -0.61
C TYR A 35 -9.63 -0.10 -0.11
N ASP A 36 -9.60 0.60 1.02
CA ASP A 36 -8.39 1.26 1.55
C ASP A 36 -7.70 2.15 0.50
N THR A 37 -8.53 2.90 -0.21
CA THR A 37 -8.10 3.82 -1.29
C THR A 37 -8.00 5.26 -0.85
N GLY A 38 -8.48 5.60 0.34
CA GLY A 38 -8.48 6.96 0.87
C GLY A 38 -9.63 7.81 0.36
N ASP A 39 -9.53 9.11 0.66
CA ASP A 39 -10.53 10.09 0.26
C ASP A 39 -10.47 10.41 -1.24
N ALA A 40 -11.61 10.75 -1.84
CA ALA A 40 -11.72 11.00 -3.26
C ALA A 40 -11.00 12.30 -3.68
N LYS A 41 -10.16 12.22 -4.71
CA LYS A 41 -9.55 13.37 -5.38
C LYS A 41 -10.33 13.72 -6.63
N ASN A 42 -10.76 14.97 -6.75
CA ASN A 42 -11.41 15.45 -7.97
C ASN A 42 -10.37 15.64 -9.09
N VAL A 43 -10.62 15.00 -10.24
CA VAL A 43 -9.78 15.09 -11.44
C VAL A 43 -10.67 15.40 -12.64
N SER A 44 -10.21 16.32 -13.49
CA SER A 44 -10.84 16.62 -14.78
C SER A 44 -9.90 16.31 -15.94
N GLY A 45 -10.39 15.63 -16.97
CA GLY A 45 -9.61 15.26 -18.15
C GLY A 45 -8.84 13.94 -17.99
N ASN A 46 -7.84 13.73 -18.85
CA ASN A 46 -7.06 12.48 -18.84
C ASN A 46 -6.21 12.37 -17.57
N LEU A 47 -6.19 11.18 -16.99
CA LEU A 47 -5.49 10.90 -15.74
C LEU A 47 -4.25 10.05 -16.01
N ASN A 48 -3.10 10.50 -15.53
CA ASN A 48 -1.86 9.74 -15.53
C ASN A 48 -1.45 9.50 -14.09
N ILE A 49 -1.34 8.24 -13.68
CA ILE A 49 -0.95 7.86 -12.33
C ILE A 49 0.38 7.14 -12.40
N THR A 50 1.33 7.65 -11.63
CA THR A 50 2.59 6.99 -11.30
C THR A 50 2.57 6.70 -9.81
N ALA A 51 3.07 5.53 -9.43
CA ALA A 51 3.19 5.16 -8.01
C ALA A 51 4.28 4.12 -7.86
N ASP A 52 5.06 4.28 -6.80
CA ASP A 52 6.04 3.28 -6.39
C ASP A 52 5.41 2.39 -5.33
N PHE A 53 5.64 1.09 -5.46
CA PHE A 53 5.12 0.11 -4.53
C PHE A 53 6.26 -0.73 -4.00
N PHE A 54 6.22 -0.98 -2.69
CA PHE A 54 7.16 -1.81 -1.97
C PHE A 54 6.40 -2.99 -1.37
N PRO A 55 6.93 -4.22 -1.44
CA PRO A 55 6.36 -5.33 -0.68
C PRO A 55 6.42 -5.00 0.81
N MET A 56 5.25 -4.95 1.45
CA MET A 56 5.14 -4.79 2.90
C MET A 56 4.67 -6.11 3.48
N ILE A 57 5.55 -6.74 4.24
CA ILE A 57 5.27 -7.98 4.97
C ILE A 57 4.93 -7.60 6.40
N PHE A 58 3.84 -8.09 6.95
CA PHE A 58 3.53 -7.91 8.37
C PHE A 58 3.45 -9.27 9.05
N ILE A 59 4.32 -9.47 10.04
CA ILE A 59 4.36 -10.65 10.91
C ILE A 59 3.60 -10.31 12.19
N ASN A 60 2.47 -10.97 12.40
CA ASN A 60 1.62 -10.81 13.56
C ASN A 60 1.76 -12.02 14.49
N HIS A 61 2.45 -11.84 15.61
CA HIS A 61 2.71 -12.87 16.60
C HIS A 61 1.48 -13.21 17.45
N MET A 62 0.53 -12.28 17.62
CA MET A 62 -0.72 -12.53 18.34
C MET A 62 -1.60 -13.54 17.60
N PHE A 63 -1.72 -13.39 16.28
CA PHE A 63 -2.53 -14.29 15.44
C PHE A 63 -1.72 -15.42 14.79
N LYS A 64 -0.39 -15.39 14.91
CA LYS A 64 0.54 -16.33 14.23
C LYS A 64 0.36 -16.31 12.72
N GLU A 65 0.15 -15.13 12.17
CA GLU A 65 -0.11 -14.91 10.75
C GLU A 65 0.91 -13.96 10.15
N ALA A 66 1.19 -14.16 8.87
CA ALA A 66 1.97 -13.22 8.07
C ALA A 66 1.12 -12.74 6.89
N THR A 67 1.14 -11.45 6.64
CA THR A 67 0.43 -10.84 5.52
C THR A 67 1.40 -10.16 4.56
N LEU A 68 0.95 -9.98 3.32
CA LEU A 68 1.72 -9.31 2.27
C LEU A 68 0.80 -8.36 1.50
N ARG A 69 1.24 -7.12 1.31
CA ARG A 69 0.59 -6.18 0.38
C ARG A 69 1.62 -5.33 -0.36
N LEU A 70 1.20 -4.72 -1.47
CA LEU A 70 1.99 -3.69 -2.15
C LEU A 70 1.69 -2.34 -1.49
N PHE A 71 2.64 -1.81 -0.74
CA PHE A 71 2.52 -0.55 -0.03
C PHE A 71 3.05 0.61 -0.88
N GLY A 72 2.21 1.64 -1.05
CA GLY A 72 2.51 2.82 -1.87
C GLY A 72 2.18 4.12 -1.14
N GLY A 73 2.34 4.12 0.18
CA GLY A 73 1.98 5.23 1.06
C GLY A 73 0.65 5.04 1.81
N ASP A 74 0.48 5.84 2.85
CA ASP A 74 -0.74 5.86 3.67
C ASP A 74 -1.84 6.65 2.96
N THR A 75 -2.85 5.92 2.48
CA THR A 75 -3.98 6.46 1.75
C THR A 75 -4.89 7.37 2.57
N ASN A 76 -4.75 7.40 3.89
CA ASN A 76 -5.45 8.38 4.73
C ASN A 76 -4.96 9.80 4.48
N TYR A 77 -3.76 9.97 3.92
CA TYR A 77 -3.27 11.25 3.45
C TYR A 77 -3.63 11.44 1.97
N ASP A 78 -4.22 12.60 1.66
CA ASP A 78 -4.63 12.95 0.29
C ASP A 78 -3.49 12.78 -0.72
N LYS A 79 -2.24 13.08 -0.36
CA LYS A 79 -1.07 12.85 -1.22
C LYS A 79 -1.01 11.42 -1.78
N TRP A 80 -1.33 10.41 -0.98
CA TRP A 80 -1.22 9.00 -1.35
C TRP A 80 -2.56 8.31 -1.60
N SER A 81 -3.68 9.03 -1.48
CA SER A 81 -4.98 8.48 -1.87
C SER A 81 -4.94 7.98 -3.31
N ARG A 82 -5.66 6.89 -3.53
CA ARG A 82 -5.83 6.16 -4.79
C ARG A 82 -7.28 6.17 -5.26
N HIS A 83 -8.09 7.05 -4.67
CA HIS A 83 -9.48 7.27 -5.03
C HIS A 83 -9.57 8.56 -5.86
N TYR A 84 -10.06 8.44 -7.10
CA TYR A 84 -10.20 9.55 -8.03
C TYR A 84 -11.66 9.68 -8.45
N ARG A 85 -12.24 10.86 -8.20
CA ARG A 85 -13.53 11.27 -8.76
C ARG A 85 -13.27 12.00 -10.07
N LEU A 86 -13.79 11.42 -11.14
CA LEU A 86 -13.43 11.76 -12.52
C LEU A 86 -14.52 12.59 -13.17
N SER A 87 -14.11 13.62 -13.92
CA SER A 87 -14.97 14.43 -14.76
C SER A 87 -14.32 14.63 -16.12
N ASN A 88 -15.09 14.50 -17.21
CA ASN A 88 -14.58 14.64 -18.59
C ASN A 88 -13.35 13.75 -18.92
N THR A 89 -13.10 12.68 -18.16
CA THR A 89 -11.98 11.77 -18.36
C THR A 89 -12.25 10.81 -19.50
N LYS A 90 -11.35 10.75 -20.48
CA LYS A 90 -11.39 9.78 -21.59
C LYS A 90 -10.40 8.64 -21.39
N ASN A 91 -9.20 8.97 -20.90
CA ASN A 91 -8.12 8.00 -20.69
C ASN A 91 -7.62 8.04 -19.26
N ILE A 92 -7.34 6.84 -18.73
CA ILE A 92 -6.63 6.63 -17.47
C ILE A 92 -5.41 5.78 -17.80
N HIS A 93 -4.23 6.33 -17.56
CA HIS A 93 -2.96 5.64 -17.75
C HIS A 93 -2.32 5.37 -16.39
N LEU A 94 -1.93 4.12 -16.17
CA LEU A 94 -1.35 3.65 -14.92
C LEU A 94 0.07 3.16 -15.20
N TYR A 95 1.03 3.72 -14.49
CA TYR A 95 2.44 3.37 -14.56
C TYR A 95 2.96 3.04 -13.15
N PRO A 96 2.42 1.98 -12.49
CA PRO A 96 2.94 1.55 -11.21
C PRO A 96 4.31 0.90 -11.39
N PHE A 97 5.24 1.17 -10.47
CA PHE A 97 6.53 0.51 -10.40
C PHE A 97 6.64 -0.24 -9.08
N VAL A 98 7.02 -1.52 -9.13
CA VAL A 98 7.14 -2.36 -7.93
C VAL A 98 8.62 -2.63 -7.65
N HIS A 99 9.11 -2.15 -6.53
CA HIS A 99 10.46 -2.38 -6.01
C HIS A 99 10.51 -3.72 -5.27
N ILE A 100 10.45 -4.83 -6.01
CA ILE A 100 10.23 -6.18 -5.46
C ILE A 100 11.34 -6.64 -4.50
N ASP A 101 12.56 -6.13 -4.68
CA ASP A 101 13.74 -6.41 -3.86
C ASP A 101 13.87 -5.49 -2.63
N LYS A 102 12.99 -4.48 -2.52
CA LYS A 102 12.99 -3.49 -1.45
C LYS A 102 11.82 -3.72 -0.48
N SER A 103 11.73 -4.92 0.06
CA SER A 103 10.66 -5.25 1.02
C SER A 103 10.88 -4.57 2.37
N VAL A 104 9.82 -4.02 2.95
CA VAL A 104 9.78 -3.62 4.36
C VAL A 104 9.07 -4.72 5.17
N ILE A 105 9.67 -5.08 6.29
CA ILE A 105 9.11 -6.10 7.20
C ILE A 105 8.65 -5.40 8.46
N LEU A 106 7.37 -5.54 8.77
CA LEU A 106 6.76 -5.10 10.01
C LEU A 106 6.60 -6.30 10.92
N GLU A 107 6.97 -6.16 12.19
CA GLU A 107 6.86 -7.22 13.17
C GLU A 107 6.14 -6.70 14.41
N SER A 108 5.02 -7.33 14.77
CA SER A 108 4.30 -7.03 16.02
C SER A 108 5.17 -7.36 17.23
N PRO A 109 4.97 -6.74 18.41
CA PRO A 109 5.74 -7.06 19.61
C PRO A 109 5.48 -8.51 20.09
N ASN A 110 6.50 -9.14 20.66
CA ASN A 110 6.41 -10.44 21.31
C ASN A 110 7.32 -10.50 22.55
N PRO A 111 6.77 -10.51 23.78
CA PRO A 111 5.35 -10.54 24.13
C PRO A 111 4.64 -9.18 23.93
N PRO A 112 3.31 -9.15 23.71
CA PRO A 112 2.50 -7.93 23.76
C PRO A 112 2.38 -7.36 25.20
N PRO A 113 2.12 -6.05 25.40
CA PRO A 113 1.94 -4.98 24.41
C PRO A 113 3.24 -4.24 24.06
N GLY A 114 3.26 -3.54 22.93
CA GLY A 114 4.43 -2.76 22.47
C GLY A 114 4.19 -2.15 21.10
N ASN A 115 5.20 -1.44 20.59
CA ASN A 115 5.20 -0.90 19.23
C ASN A 115 5.51 -2.00 18.20
N ILE A 116 5.11 -1.75 16.96
CA ILE A 116 5.55 -2.56 15.82
C ILE A 116 6.95 -2.11 15.44
N THR A 117 7.85 -3.05 15.18
CA THR A 117 9.17 -2.74 14.64
C THR A 117 9.13 -2.88 13.13
N ALA A 118 9.56 -1.84 12.42
CA ALA A 118 9.75 -1.83 10.97
C ALA A 118 11.23 -2.05 10.65
N LEU A 119 11.55 -3.10 9.87
CA LEU A 119 12.86 -3.36 9.28
C LEU A 119 12.81 -2.97 7.79
N TYR A 120 13.63 -1.98 7.43
CA TYR A 120 13.68 -1.42 6.08
C TYR A 120 14.69 -2.15 5.18
N PRO A 121 14.62 -1.96 3.85
CA PRO A 121 15.53 -2.59 2.89
C PRO A 121 17.02 -2.32 3.12
N ASP A 122 17.35 -1.17 3.71
CA ASP A 122 18.72 -0.78 4.05
C ASP A 122 19.23 -1.40 5.37
N GLY A 123 18.41 -2.22 6.03
CA GLY A 123 18.70 -2.85 7.32
C GLY A 123 18.43 -1.97 8.53
N THR A 124 17.99 -0.73 8.34
CA THR A 124 17.60 0.14 9.47
C THR A 124 16.29 -0.32 10.10
N ARG A 125 16.12 0.00 11.39
CA ARG A 125 14.95 -0.37 12.18
C ARG A 125 14.34 0.84 12.85
N ASP A 126 13.01 0.95 12.79
CA ASP A 126 12.25 1.98 13.50
C ASP A 126 11.10 1.34 14.28
N ASP A 127 10.80 1.86 15.47
CA ASP A 127 9.56 1.53 16.17
C ASP A 127 8.46 2.48 15.70
N ILE A 128 7.36 1.91 15.21
CA ILE A 128 6.23 2.65 14.66
C ILE A 128 4.95 2.40 15.48
N PRO A 129 4.08 3.43 15.63
CA PRO A 129 2.88 3.34 16.47
C PRO A 129 1.74 2.51 15.84
N GLY A 130 1.95 1.91 14.66
CA GLY A 130 0.93 1.16 13.93
C GLY A 130 1.52 0.33 12.79
N ILE A 131 0.71 -0.03 11.79
CA ILE A 131 1.11 -0.89 10.66
C ILE A 131 1.55 -0.11 9.41
N ILE A 132 1.87 1.18 9.56
CA ILE A 132 2.21 2.07 8.45
C ILE A 132 3.69 2.48 8.57
N PRO A 133 4.58 1.95 7.70
CA PRO A 133 5.98 2.35 7.68
C PRO A 133 6.18 3.73 7.04
N ASP A 134 7.35 4.33 7.24
CA ASP A 134 7.71 5.58 6.59
C ASP A 134 7.91 5.36 5.10
N TYR A 135 6.93 5.83 4.33
CA TYR A 135 6.97 5.71 2.89
C TYR A 135 8.02 6.62 2.25
N ASN A 136 8.29 7.82 2.78
CA ASN A 136 9.32 8.68 2.20
C ASN A 136 10.72 8.07 2.37
N LYS A 137 10.95 7.38 3.48
CA LYS A 137 12.17 6.59 3.70
C LYS A 137 12.31 5.45 2.68
N LEU A 138 11.23 4.75 2.34
CA LEU A 138 11.25 3.76 1.25
C LEU A 138 11.52 4.41 -0.10
N LEU A 139 10.90 5.56 -0.38
CA LEU A 139 11.12 6.31 -1.62
C LEU A 139 12.57 6.79 -1.79
N SER A 140 13.34 6.99 -0.71
CA SER A 140 14.76 7.33 -0.79
C SER A 140 15.68 6.12 -1.06
N MET A 141 15.13 4.91 -1.09
CA MET A 141 15.85 3.63 -1.28
C MET A 141 15.53 2.96 -2.62
N LYS A 142 14.82 3.67 -3.51
CA LYS A 142 14.54 3.25 -4.88
C LYS A 142 15.82 3.05 -5.69
#